data_AF-A0AA85BVJ0-F1
#
_entry.id   AF-A0AA85BVJ0-F1
#
_cell.length_a   1.000
_cell.length_b   1.000
_cell.length_c   1.000
_cell.angle_alpha   90.00
_cell.angle_beta   90.00
_cell.angle_gamma   90.00
#
_symmetry.space_group_name_H-M   'P 1'
#
loop_
_entity.id
_entity.type
_entity.pdbx_description
1 polymer ?
#
loop_
_entity_poly.entity_id
_entity_poly.type
_entity_poly.pdbx_seq_one_letter_code
_entity_poly.pdbx_strand_id
1 'polypeptide(L)'
;MAKVNICNVEVLDNPASFFDPFKFRITFECHEPLDDDLEWKLVYVSSAYNPALDQTLDSILVGPIPVGRHQFSFEANAPDPKIIPNEDIVGVTVVLIQALYRDKEFIRVGYYVNNEYKTEELRLEPPAEPLLNELERHIIASDPRVTRFPIDWGDGLLDGCPEPEQPTEDNEESNLLVNEEQVENISQLDQENEGQNNKLEPSSFCEGQSGVQFIENTSCMPLHPVQSSNVPVDTF
;
A
#
# COMPACT_ATOMS: atom_id res chain seq x y z
N MET A 1 -19.53 -25.11 -9.46
CA MET A 1 -19.87 -24.03 -8.50
C MET A 1 -18.73 -23.93 -7.50
N ALA A 2 -18.47 -22.77 -6.90
CA ALA A 2 -17.42 -22.68 -5.89
C ALA A 2 -17.77 -23.57 -4.68
N LYS A 3 -16.83 -24.42 -4.23
CA LYS A 3 -17.04 -25.32 -3.08
C LYS A 3 -16.97 -24.59 -1.74
N VAL A 4 -16.35 -23.41 -1.74
CA VAL A 4 -16.15 -22.57 -0.56
C VAL A 4 -16.75 -21.19 -0.81
N ASN A 5 -17.45 -20.65 0.18
CA ASN A 5 -17.98 -19.29 0.16
C ASN A 5 -17.64 -18.56 1.46
N ILE A 6 -17.18 -17.30 1.35
CA ILE A 6 -16.95 -16.45 2.52
C ILE A 6 -18.31 -15.89 2.98
N CYS A 7 -18.68 -16.18 4.23
CA CYS A 7 -19.92 -15.71 4.84
C CYS A 7 -19.78 -14.32 5.45
N ASN A 8 -18.66 -14.07 6.14
CA ASN A 8 -18.40 -12.81 6.83
C ASN A 8 -16.90 -12.59 7.02
N VAL A 9 -16.45 -11.34 6.94
CA VAL A 9 -15.12 -10.91 7.34
C VAL A 9 -15.30 -9.70 8.24
N GLU A 10 -14.95 -9.87 9.51
CA GLU A 10 -15.06 -8.82 10.50
C GLU A 10 -13.68 -8.23 10.77
N VAL A 11 -13.56 -6.91 10.63
CA VAL A 11 -12.35 -6.17 10.95
C VAL A 11 -12.35 -5.87 12.44
N LEU A 12 -11.29 -6.27 13.13
CA LEU A 12 -11.09 -6.06 14.57
C LEU A 12 -10.05 -4.94 14.78
N ASP A 13 -10.07 -4.33 15.96
CA ASP A 13 -9.13 -3.27 16.37
C ASP A 13 -8.95 -2.17 15.31
N ASN A 14 -10.05 -1.47 14.99
CA ASN A 14 -10.10 -0.43 13.95
C ASN A 14 -10.87 0.80 14.46
N PRO A 15 -10.30 2.03 14.37
CA PRO A 15 -8.98 2.37 13.84
C PRO A 15 -7.82 1.91 14.75
N ALA A 16 -6.59 1.89 14.21
CA ALA A 16 -5.37 1.48 14.92
C ALA A 16 -4.14 2.28 14.47
N SER A 17 -3.00 2.13 15.16
CA SER A 17 -1.73 2.71 14.71
C SER A 17 -1.27 2.07 13.40
N PHE A 18 -0.46 2.78 12.61
CA PHE A 18 0.13 2.24 11.39
C PHE A 18 0.88 0.92 11.62
N PHE A 19 1.60 0.81 12.74
CA PHE A 19 2.41 -0.36 13.10
C PHE A 19 1.64 -1.48 13.82
N ASP A 20 0.38 -1.25 14.20
CA ASP A 20 -0.40 -2.28 14.86
C ASP A 20 -0.75 -3.40 13.85
N PRO A 21 -0.80 -4.66 14.30
CA PRO A 21 -1.21 -5.79 13.45
C PRO A 21 -2.60 -5.59 12.85
N PHE A 22 -2.81 -6.13 11.65
CA PHE A 22 -4.14 -6.32 11.10
C PHE A 22 -4.79 -7.52 11.78
N LYS A 23 -6.07 -7.40 12.13
CA LYS A 23 -6.83 -8.49 12.75
C LYS A 23 -8.19 -8.63 12.09
N PHE A 24 -8.41 -9.82 11.53
CA PHE A 24 -9.68 -10.19 10.91
C PHE A 24 -10.25 -11.42 11.58
N ARG A 25 -11.57 -11.49 11.67
CA ARG A 25 -12.29 -12.71 11.98
C ARG A 25 -13.03 -13.16 10.74
N ILE A 26 -12.55 -14.24 10.13
CA ILE A 26 -13.06 -14.77 8.87
C ILE A 26 -14.00 -15.91 9.18
N THR A 27 -15.19 -15.87 8.58
CA THR A 27 -16.18 -16.94 8.60
C THR A 27 -16.46 -17.40 7.17
N PHE A 28 -16.30 -18.69 6.90
CA PHE A 28 -16.58 -19.27 5.60
C PHE A 28 -17.37 -20.56 5.72
N GLU A 29 -18.02 -20.95 4.64
CA GLU A 29 -18.78 -22.20 4.52
C GLU A 29 -18.18 -23.04 3.41
N CYS A 30 -18.00 -24.32 3.70
CA CYS A 30 -17.53 -25.34 2.78
C CYS A 30 -18.70 -26.29 2.49
N HIS A 31 -19.08 -26.39 1.21
CA HIS A 31 -20.24 -27.19 0.76
C HIS A 31 -19.87 -28.64 0.40
N GLU A 32 -18.62 -28.88 0.03
CA GLU A 32 -18.06 -30.19 -0.32
C GLU A 32 -16.67 -30.31 0.33
N PRO A 33 -16.30 -31.49 0.87
CA PRO A 33 -15.02 -31.65 1.54
C PRO A 33 -13.87 -31.36 0.57
N LEU A 34 -12.83 -30.69 1.07
CA LEU A 34 -11.61 -30.44 0.31
C LEU A 34 -10.50 -31.40 0.77
N ASP A 35 -9.81 -31.97 -0.21
CA ASP A 35 -8.71 -32.90 0.03
C ASP A 35 -7.42 -32.17 0.45
N ASP A 36 -7.18 -31.00 -0.14
CA ASP A 36 -6.02 -30.15 0.12
C ASP A 36 -6.38 -28.92 0.96
N ASP A 37 -5.35 -28.23 1.44
CA ASP A 37 -5.49 -27.04 2.28
C ASP A 37 -5.95 -25.82 1.47
N LEU A 38 -6.72 -24.94 2.11
CA LEU A 38 -6.95 -23.57 1.64
C LEU A 38 -5.77 -22.69 2.09
N GLU A 39 -5.20 -21.93 1.17
CA GLU A 39 -4.22 -20.90 1.50
C GLU A 39 -4.92 -19.55 1.61
N TRP A 40 -4.70 -18.84 2.73
CA TRP A 40 -5.21 -17.50 2.97
C TRP A 40 -4.05 -16.54 3.07
N LYS A 41 -4.02 -15.53 2.18
CA LYS A 41 -3.00 -14.47 2.18
C LYS A 41 -3.60 -13.16 2.58
N LEU A 42 -2.88 -12.40 3.40
CA LEU A 42 -3.14 -10.98 3.60
C LEU A 42 -2.10 -10.18 2.82
N VAL A 43 -2.54 -9.37 1.87
CA VAL A 43 -1.68 -8.57 1.00
C VAL A 43 -1.98 -7.10 1.19
N TYR A 44 -0.95 -6.29 1.42
CA TYR A 44 -1.04 -4.84 1.48
C TYR A 44 -0.58 -4.24 0.15
N VAL A 45 -1.40 -3.38 -0.44
CA VAL A 45 -1.05 -2.67 -1.67
C VAL A 45 -0.15 -1.49 -1.30
N SER A 46 1.12 -1.55 -1.69
CA SER A 46 2.08 -0.49 -1.34
C SER A 46 1.99 0.71 -2.29
N SER A 47 1.57 0.49 -3.53
CA SER A 47 1.36 1.56 -4.52
C SER A 47 0.28 1.16 -5.50
N ALA A 48 -0.62 2.07 -5.85
CA ALA A 48 -1.67 1.80 -6.82
C ALA A 48 -1.15 1.56 -8.25
N TYR A 49 0.07 2.03 -8.55
CA TYR A 49 0.65 1.99 -9.89
C TYR A 49 1.69 0.89 -10.07
N ASN A 50 2.16 0.28 -8.98
CA ASN A 50 3.22 -0.72 -9.02
C ASN A 50 2.89 -1.93 -8.14
N PRO A 51 2.25 -2.97 -8.70
CA PRO A 51 1.88 -4.19 -7.96
C PRO A 51 3.10 -4.99 -7.49
N ALA A 52 4.29 -4.79 -8.09
CA ALA A 52 5.51 -5.45 -7.66
C ALA A 52 5.98 -5.01 -6.25
N LEU A 53 5.41 -3.91 -5.72
CA LEU A 53 5.66 -3.44 -4.36
C LEU A 53 4.66 -4.01 -3.35
N ASP A 54 3.64 -4.76 -3.79
CA ASP A 54 2.64 -5.34 -2.89
C ASP A 54 3.28 -6.31 -1.91
N GLN A 55 2.90 -6.18 -0.63
CA GLN A 55 3.52 -6.92 0.46
C GLN A 55 2.56 -8.00 0.93
N THR A 56 2.96 -9.27 0.81
CA THR A 56 2.26 -10.36 1.51
C THR A 56 2.65 -10.30 2.99
N LEU A 57 1.72 -9.83 3.82
CA LEU A 57 1.92 -9.63 5.25
C LEU A 57 1.94 -10.95 6.02
N ASP A 58 1.07 -11.89 5.62
CA ASP A 58 1.06 -13.26 6.15
C ASP A 58 0.39 -14.22 5.17
N SER A 59 0.73 -15.51 5.28
CA SER A 59 0.09 -16.61 4.56
C SER A 59 -0.12 -17.80 5.49
N ILE A 60 -1.37 -18.27 5.59
CA ILE A 60 -1.72 -19.42 6.42
C ILE A 60 -2.41 -20.50 5.59
N LEU A 61 -2.13 -21.75 5.95
CA LEU A 61 -2.80 -22.93 5.40
C LEU A 61 -3.84 -23.44 6.38
N VAL A 62 -5.05 -23.71 5.87
CA VAL A 62 -6.16 -24.25 6.66
C VAL A 62 -6.66 -25.51 5.97
N GLY A 63 -6.45 -26.65 6.62
CA GLY A 63 -7.01 -27.92 6.18
C GLY A 63 -6.67 -29.08 7.14
N PRO A 64 -7.24 -30.27 6.90
CA PRO A 64 -8.27 -30.57 5.88
C PRO A 64 -9.61 -29.88 6.20
N ILE A 65 -10.37 -29.48 5.17
CA ILE A 65 -11.63 -28.73 5.34
C ILE A 65 -12.85 -29.65 5.18
N PRO A 66 -13.53 -30.05 6.27
CA PRO A 66 -14.78 -30.78 6.17
C PRO A 66 -15.94 -29.85 5.79
N VAL A 67 -17.03 -30.44 5.31
CA VAL A 67 -18.28 -29.71 5.03
C VAL A 67 -18.80 -29.03 6.28
N GLY A 68 -19.21 -27.77 6.15
CA GLY A 68 -19.80 -27.00 7.22
C GLY A 68 -19.29 -25.56 7.27
N ARG A 69 -19.65 -24.87 8.34
CA ARG A 69 -19.28 -23.48 8.60
C ARG A 69 -18.09 -23.42 9.55
N HIS A 70 -17.08 -22.66 9.15
CA HIS A 70 -15.81 -22.52 9.85
C HIS A 70 -15.54 -21.05 10.17
N GLN A 71 -14.79 -20.81 11.24
CA GLN A 71 -14.39 -19.47 11.65
C GLN A 71 -12.99 -19.51 12.27
N PHE A 72 -12.15 -18.55 11.93
CA PHE A 72 -10.84 -18.38 12.54
C PHE A 72 -10.45 -16.90 12.63
N SER A 73 -9.45 -16.60 13.45
CA SER A 73 -8.83 -15.28 13.54
C SER A 73 -7.60 -15.26 12.65
N PHE A 74 -7.50 -14.25 11.79
CA PHE A 74 -6.35 -14.00 10.93
C PHE A 74 -5.66 -12.72 11.38
N GLU A 75 -4.46 -12.84 11.91
CA GLU A 75 -3.66 -11.73 12.41
C GLU A 75 -2.33 -11.67 11.65
N ALA A 76 -1.95 -10.48 11.19
CA ALA A 76 -0.73 -10.26 10.43
C ALA A 76 -0.07 -8.95 10.83
N ASN A 77 1.27 -8.89 10.78
CA ASN A 77 2.01 -7.68 11.10
C ASN A 77 1.73 -6.54 10.11
N ALA A 78 2.04 -5.31 10.51
CA ALA A 78 1.99 -4.16 9.61
C ALA A 78 2.98 -4.30 8.43
N PRO A 79 2.73 -3.63 7.28
CA PRO A 79 3.67 -3.60 6.16
C PRO A 79 5.01 -2.95 6.55
N ASP A 80 6.09 -3.30 5.85
CA ASP A 80 7.36 -2.60 5.96
C ASP A 80 7.24 -1.24 5.24
N PRO A 81 7.34 -0.11 5.96
CA PRO A 81 7.23 1.21 5.37
C PRO A 81 8.35 1.54 4.39
N LYS A 82 9.48 0.82 4.41
CA LYS A 82 10.61 1.06 3.49
C LYS A 82 10.33 0.65 2.05
N ILE A 83 9.36 -0.24 1.85
CA ILE A 83 8.95 -0.74 0.53
C ILE A 83 7.88 0.20 -0.07
N ILE A 84 7.16 0.93 0.78
CA ILE A 84 6.10 1.84 0.38
C ILE A 84 6.70 3.17 -0.11
N PRO A 85 6.37 3.66 -1.31
CA PRO A 85 6.76 5.00 -1.74
C PRO A 85 6.26 6.07 -0.74
N ASN A 86 7.09 7.06 -0.42
CA ASN A 86 6.74 8.09 0.57
C ASN A 86 5.41 8.81 0.26
N GLU A 87 5.09 8.97 -1.02
CA GLU A 87 3.86 9.57 -1.53
C GLU A 87 2.61 8.71 -1.32
N ASP A 88 2.77 7.39 -1.18
CA ASP A 88 1.69 6.42 -0.99
C ASP A 88 1.49 6.02 0.49
N ILE A 89 2.38 6.44 1.39
CA ILE A 89 2.28 6.13 2.83
C ILE A 89 1.05 6.80 3.46
N VAL A 90 0.80 8.07 3.12
CA VAL A 90 -0.31 8.87 3.67
C VAL A 90 -1.42 8.96 2.62
N GLY A 91 -2.65 8.67 3.02
CA GLY A 91 -3.81 8.66 2.13
C GLY A 91 -4.46 7.28 2.04
N VAL A 92 -5.13 7.03 0.93
CA VAL A 92 -5.95 5.82 0.75
C VAL A 92 -5.18 4.77 -0.02
N THR A 93 -5.14 3.56 0.52
CA THR A 93 -4.66 2.35 -0.13
C THR A 93 -5.63 1.18 0.11
N VAL A 94 -5.22 -0.05 -0.20
CA VAL A 94 -6.05 -1.25 -0.12
C VAL A 94 -5.30 -2.37 0.61
N VAL A 95 -6.03 -3.11 1.44
CA VAL A 95 -5.61 -4.42 1.94
C VAL A 95 -6.50 -5.51 1.36
N LEU A 96 -5.90 -6.62 0.94
CA LEU A 96 -6.55 -7.72 0.24
C LEU A 96 -6.43 -9.01 1.06
N ILE A 97 -7.56 -9.67 1.30
CA ILE A 97 -7.60 -11.04 1.79
C ILE A 97 -7.86 -11.94 0.59
N GLN A 98 -6.89 -12.76 0.22
CA GLN A 98 -6.97 -13.71 -0.87
C GLN A 98 -7.16 -15.11 -0.31
N ALA A 99 -8.06 -15.89 -0.89
CA ALA A 99 -8.17 -17.32 -0.61
C ALA A 99 -7.90 -18.12 -1.89
N LEU A 100 -6.99 -19.08 -1.76
CA LEU A 100 -6.51 -19.93 -2.83
C LEU A 100 -6.77 -21.39 -2.47
N TYR A 101 -6.97 -22.21 -3.50
CA TYR A 101 -6.98 -23.65 -3.41
C TYR A 101 -6.09 -24.19 -4.54
N ARG A 102 -5.10 -25.03 -4.21
CA ARG A 102 -4.10 -25.54 -5.18
C ARG A 102 -3.45 -24.43 -6.02
N ASP A 103 -2.99 -23.38 -5.35
CA ASP A 103 -2.37 -22.20 -5.97
C ASP A 103 -3.27 -21.39 -6.92
N LYS A 104 -4.57 -21.70 -6.98
CA LYS A 104 -5.56 -20.95 -7.76
C LYS A 104 -6.42 -20.11 -6.82
N GLU A 105 -6.31 -18.79 -6.96
CA GLU A 105 -7.15 -17.84 -6.26
C GLU A 105 -8.59 -17.95 -6.75
N PHE A 106 -9.54 -18.16 -5.83
CA PHE A 106 -10.97 -18.26 -6.18
C PHE A 106 -11.81 -17.11 -5.61
N ILE A 107 -11.30 -16.44 -4.57
CA ILE A 107 -11.97 -15.27 -3.99
C ILE A 107 -10.96 -14.31 -3.38
N ARG A 108 -11.25 -13.02 -3.53
CA ARG A 108 -10.52 -11.92 -2.90
C ARG A 108 -11.48 -10.91 -2.31
N VAL A 109 -11.19 -10.49 -1.09
CA VAL A 109 -11.92 -9.44 -0.37
C VAL A 109 -10.97 -8.28 -0.13
N GLY A 110 -11.22 -7.16 -0.78
CA GLY A 110 -10.46 -5.93 -0.62
C GLY A 110 -11.16 -4.94 0.29
N TYR A 111 -10.38 -4.28 1.16
CA TYR A 111 -10.81 -3.15 1.97
C TYR A 111 -9.97 -1.94 1.65
N TYR A 112 -10.61 -0.78 1.51
CA TYR A 112 -9.89 0.48 1.52
C TYR A 112 -9.34 0.76 2.92
N VAL A 113 -8.12 1.25 2.97
CA VAL A 113 -7.38 1.62 4.17
C VAL A 113 -7.00 3.08 4.02
N ASN A 114 -7.42 3.93 4.94
CA ASN A 114 -7.02 5.32 4.99
C ASN A 114 -5.97 5.50 6.08
N ASN A 115 -4.76 5.89 5.71
CA ASN A 115 -3.69 6.28 6.63
C ASN A 115 -3.70 7.81 6.76
N GLU A 116 -4.06 8.33 7.93
CA GLU A 116 -4.10 9.77 8.18
C GLU A 116 -3.35 10.16 9.45
N TYR A 117 -2.84 11.38 9.50
CA TYR A 117 -2.21 11.89 10.72
C TYR A 117 -3.24 12.04 11.85
N LYS A 118 -2.84 11.78 13.09
CA LYS A 118 -3.72 11.91 14.27
C LYS A 118 -4.14 13.34 14.57
N THR A 119 -3.29 14.32 14.27
CA THR A 119 -3.52 15.74 14.58
C THR A 119 -3.92 16.54 13.34
N GLU A 120 -4.75 17.57 13.52
CA GLU A 120 -5.25 18.40 12.43
C GLU A 120 -4.14 19.23 11.78
N GLU A 121 -3.18 19.71 12.57
CA GLU A 121 -2.05 20.51 12.08
C GLU A 121 -1.22 19.74 11.06
N LEU A 122 -0.93 18.46 11.32
CA LEU A 122 -0.19 17.59 10.39
C LEU A 122 -1.01 17.21 9.16
N ARG A 123 -2.35 17.24 9.23
CA ARG A 123 -3.21 17.02 8.07
C ARG A 123 -3.23 18.24 7.14
N LEU A 124 -3.24 19.44 7.70
CA LEU A 124 -3.26 20.69 6.94
C LEU A 124 -1.89 21.03 6.34
N GLU A 125 -0.82 20.75 7.08
CA GLU A 125 0.57 20.99 6.67
C GLU A 125 1.39 19.70 6.84
N PRO A 126 1.21 18.70 5.94
CA PRO A 126 1.94 17.45 6.04
C PRO A 126 3.44 17.66 5.80
N PRO A 127 4.31 17.01 6.61
CA PRO A 127 5.75 17.07 6.42
C PRO A 127 6.17 16.37 5.12
N ALA A 128 7.30 16.76 4.56
CA ALA A 128 7.84 16.16 3.34
C ALA A 128 8.23 14.68 3.52
N GLU A 129 8.74 14.32 4.71
CA GLU A 129 8.96 12.93 5.11
C GLU A 129 7.85 12.47 6.05
N PRO A 130 7.15 11.36 5.73
CA PRO A 130 6.04 10.88 6.55
C PRO A 130 6.45 10.52 7.99
N LEU A 131 5.71 11.05 8.97
CA LEU A 131 5.91 10.72 10.39
C LEU A 131 5.07 9.50 10.78
N LEU A 132 5.61 8.30 10.57
CA LEU A 132 4.87 7.03 10.72
C LEU A 132 4.22 6.82 12.09
N ASN A 133 4.84 7.29 13.17
CA ASN A 133 4.30 7.16 14.54
C ASN A 133 3.04 8.02 14.77
N GLU A 134 2.88 9.07 13.98
CA GLU A 134 1.74 10.00 14.02
C GLU A 134 0.59 9.56 13.11
N LEU A 135 0.75 8.45 12.38
CA LEU A 135 -0.29 7.91 11.51
C LEU A 135 -1.25 7.01 12.29
N GLU A 136 -2.53 7.17 11.97
CA GLU A 136 -3.63 6.29 12.32
C GLU A 136 -4.17 5.65 11.04
N ARG A 137 -4.36 4.35 11.10
CA ARG A 137 -4.87 3.50 10.03
C ARG A 137 -6.34 3.21 10.29
N HIS A 138 -7.19 3.55 9.32
CA HIS A 138 -8.61 3.29 9.36
C HIS A 138 -9.04 2.43 8.16
N ILE A 139 -9.48 1.21 8.44
CA ILE A 139 -10.01 0.27 7.45
C ILE A 139 -11.51 0.54 7.26
N ILE A 140 -11.93 0.81 6.03
CA ILE A 140 -13.33 1.09 5.69
C ILE A 140 -14.09 -0.24 5.59
N ALA A 141 -14.47 -0.78 6.75
CA ALA A 141 -15.06 -2.11 6.88
C ALA A 141 -16.48 -2.24 6.29
N SER A 142 -17.18 -1.12 6.05
CA SER A 142 -18.57 -1.09 5.60
C SER A 142 -18.77 -1.36 4.11
N ASP A 143 -17.73 -1.20 3.28
CA ASP A 143 -17.80 -1.34 1.82
C ASP A 143 -16.69 -2.26 1.27
N PRO A 144 -16.69 -3.55 1.64
CA PRO A 144 -15.73 -4.51 1.11
C PRO A 144 -15.96 -4.77 -0.38
N ARG A 145 -14.87 -4.89 -1.13
CA ARG A 145 -14.88 -5.25 -2.55
C ARG A 145 -14.59 -6.73 -2.71
N VAL A 146 -15.58 -7.50 -3.16
CA VAL A 146 -15.45 -8.95 -3.31
C VAL A 146 -15.37 -9.32 -4.79
N THR A 147 -14.26 -9.93 -5.19
CA THR A 147 -14.04 -10.49 -6.52
C THR A 147 -13.96 -12.00 -6.42
N ARG A 148 -14.60 -12.71 -7.36
CA ARG A 148 -14.60 -14.18 -7.41
C ARG A 148 -14.06 -14.64 -8.75
N PHE A 149 -13.24 -15.68 -8.70
CA PHE A 149 -12.62 -16.29 -9.87
C PHE A 149 -13.06 -17.75 -9.95
N PRO A 150 -13.53 -18.24 -11.11
CA PRO A 150 -13.80 -19.65 -11.29
C PRO A 150 -12.46 -20.41 -11.31
N ILE A 151 -12.37 -21.49 -10.53
CA ILE A 151 -11.20 -22.38 -10.47
C ILE A 151 -11.65 -23.84 -10.63
N ASP A 152 -10.75 -24.69 -11.12
CA ASP A 152 -10.92 -26.14 -11.07
C ASP A 152 -10.67 -26.65 -9.65
N TRP A 153 -11.65 -27.36 -9.12
CA TRP A 153 -11.61 -27.95 -7.78
C TRP A 153 -11.13 -29.41 -7.79
N GLY A 154 -10.80 -29.96 -8.96
CA GLY A 154 -10.32 -31.34 -9.14
C GLY A 154 -11.40 -32.38 -9.41
N ASP A 155 -12.62 -31.95 -9.74
CA ASP A 155 -13.74 -32.82 -10.12
C ASP A 155 -13.92 -32.95 -11.65
N GLY A 156 -13.05 -32.30 -12.44
CA GLY A 156 -13.07 -32.35 -13.90
C GLY A 156 -14.23 -31.57 -14.55
N LEU A 157 -14.96 -30.75 -13.78
CA LEU A 157 -16.10 -29.98 -14.29
C LEU A 157 -15.70 -28.76 -15.12
N LEU A 158 -14.44 -28.34 -15.05
CA LEU A 158 -13.90 -27.20 -15.80
C LEU A 158 -12.85 -27.59 -16.85
N ASP A 159 -12.64 -28.89 -17.08
CA ASP A 159 -11.78 -29.39 -18.15
C ASP A 159 -12.29 -28.87 -19.51
N GLY A 160 -11.57 -27.91 -20.10
CA GLY A 160 -11.84 -27.34 -21.42
C GLY A 160 -12.25 -25.86 -21.45
N CYS A 161 -12.39 -25.20 -20.30
CA CYS A 161 -12.48 -23.74 -20.26
C CYS A 161 -11.06 -23.15 -20.27
N PRO A 162 -10.72 -22.21 -21.17
CA PRO A 162 -9.45 -21.51 -21.08
C PRO A 162 -9.35 -20.83 -19.71
N GLU A 163 -8.26 -21.12 -19.00
CA GLU A 163 -7.95 -20.45 -17.75
C GLU A 163 -7.95 -18.94 -17.99
N PRO A 164 -8.66 -18.13 -17.19
CA PRO A 164 -8.57 -16.68 -17.34
C PRO A 164 -7.10 -16.31 -17.20
N GLU A 165 -6.52 -15.75 -18.26
CA GLU A 165 -5.14 -15.26 -18.25
C GLU A 165 -4.99 -14.32 -17.05
N GLN A 166 -4.30 -14.79 -16.00
CA GLN A 166 -3.75 -13.87 -15.02
C GLN A 166 -2.81 -12.96 -15.80
N PRO A 167 -2.84 -11.63 -15.59
CA PRO A 167 -1.92 -10.75 -16.28
C PRO A 167 -0.50 -11.22 -15.97
N THR A 168 0.17 -11.79 -16.97
CA THR A 168 1.59 -12.08 -16.91
C THR A 168 2.30 -10.73 -16.96
N GLU A 169 3.17 -10.49 -15.98
CA GLU A 169 4.13 -9.38 -16.04
C GLU A 169 5.16 -9.71 -17.14
N ASP A 170 4.78 -9.53 -18.39
CA ASP A 170 5.72 -9.58 -19.49
C ASP A 170 6.46 -8.24 -19.57
N ASN A 171 7.71 -8.34 -19.14
CA ASN A 171 8.74 -7.33 -19.22
C ASN A 171 9.13 -7.15 -20.71
N GLU A 172 8.35 -6.37 -21.46
CA GLU A 172 8.74 -5.96 -22.82
C GLU A 172 9.53 -4.64 -22.76
N GLU A 173 10.84 -4.77 -22.51
CA GLU A 173 11.81 -3.82 -23.09
C GLU A 173 11.79 -3.99 -24.61
N SER A 174 11.01 -3.16 -25.30
CA SER A 174 11.22 -2.92 -26.73
C SER A 174 11.03 -1.44 -27.07
N ASN A 175 12.17 -0.75 -27.16
CA ASN A 175 12.50 0.33 -28.09
C ASN A 175 11.35 1.12 -28.71
N LEU A 176 11.11 2.32 -28.17
CA LEU A 176 10.62 3.45 -28.98
C LEU A 176 11.70 4.53 -29.02
N LEU A 177 12.53 4.46 -30.06
CA LEU A 177 13.22 5.63 -30.61
C LEU A 177 12.13 6.58 -31.14
N VAL A 178 11.87 7.67 -30.43
CA VAL A 178 11.07 8.78 -30.95
C VAL A 178 12.00 9.71 -31.73
N ASN A 179 11.72 9.83 -33.03
CA ASN A 179 12.43 10.68 -33.99
C ASN A 179 12.35 12.17 -33.63
N GLU A 180 13.48 12.88 -33.68
CA GLU A 180 13.67 14.31 -33.39
C GLU A 180 13.18 15.29 -34.50
N GLU A 181 12.13 14.99 -35.27
CA GLU A 181 11.74 15.84 -36.43
C GLU A 181 10.34 16.50 -36.35
N GLN A 182 9.72 16.61 -35.16
CA GLN A 182 8.43 17.31 -35.02
C GLN A 182 8.37 18.40 -33.94
N VAL A 183 9.51 18.99 -33.58
CA VAL A 183 9.58 20.18 -32.71
C VAL A 183 9.86 21.45 -33.52
N GLU A 184 9.18 21.63 -34.65
CA GLU A 184 9.11 22.93 -35.33
C GLU A 184 7.75 23.06 -36.05
N ASN A 185 6.65 23.22 -35.31
CA ASN A 185 5.40 23.75 -35.92
C ASN A 185 4.34 24.28 -34.93
N ILE A 186 4.69 24.59 -33.67
CA ILE A 186 3.76 25.23 -32.72
C ILE A 186 4.35 26.54 -32.19
N SER A 187 4.86 27.39 -33.09
CA SER A 187 5.32 28.75 -32.74
C SER A 187 4.81 29.83 -33.70
N GLN A 188 3.66 29.62 -34.36
CA GLN A 188 3.09 30.61 -35.30
C GLN A 188 1.57 30.79 -35.21
N LEU A 189 1.00 30.71 -34.01
CA LEU A 189 -0.37 31.18 -33.75
C LEU A 189 -0.38 32.06 -32.51
N ASP A 190 0.24 33.24 -32.59
CA ASP A 190 -0.07 34.39 -31.73
C ASP A 190 0.69 35.64 -32.24
N GLN A 191 0.22 36.17 -33.38
CA GLN A 191 0.40 37.57 -33.76
C GLN A 191 -0.43 37.86 -35.02
N GLU A 192 -1.60 38.45 -34.82
CA GLU A 192 -2.16 39.55 -35.63
C GLU A 192 -3.55 39.92 -35.11
N ASN A 193 -3.58 40.92 -34.22
CA ASN A 193 -4.61 41.97 -34.24
C ASN A 193 -4.13 43.15 -33.39
N GLU A 194 -3.46 44.10 -34.05
CA GLU A 194 -3.30 45.46 -33.55
C GLU A 194 -4.67 46.16 -33.47
N GLY A 195 -4.85 47.04 -32.48
CA GLY A 195 -5.86 48.10 -32.63
C GLY A 195 -6.44 48.75 -31.38
N GLN A 196 -5.63 49.62 -30.75
CA GLN A 196 -6.02 50.91 -30.15
C GLN A 196 -6.74 51.00 -28.77
N ASN A 197 -5.97 51.59 -27.84
CA ASN A 197 -6.25 52.82 -27.07
C ASN A 197 -6.31 52.74 -25.53
N ASN A 198 -5.26 53.34 -24.96
CA ASN A 198 -5.23 54.37 -23.91
C ASN A 198 -5.03 53.98 -22.42
N LYS A 199 -3.78 54.26 -21.99
CA LYS A 199 -3.39 55.29 -20.99
C LYS A 199 -3.54 54.93 -19.49
N LEU A 200 -2.40 54.71 -18.82
CA LEU A 200 -1.84 55.48 -17.68
C LEU A 200 -0.97 54.60 -16.76
N GLU A 201 0.32 54.93 -16.70
CA GLU A 201 1.37 54.57 -15.72
C GLU A 201 1.31 55.52 -14.48
N PRO A 202 2.19 55.42 -13.44
CA PRO A 202 2.87 54.26 -12.81
C PRO A 202 3.03 54.37 -11.26
N SER A 203 3.74 53.40 -10.65
CA SER A 203 4.67 53.47 -9.48
C SER A 203 4.50 52.24 -8.56
N SER A 204 5.49 51.65 -7.88
CA SER A 204 6.88 51.99 -7.61
C SER A 204 7.70 50.70 -7.37
N PHE A 205 8.94 50.72 -7.84
CA PHE A 205 10.04 49.81 -7.50
C PHE A 205 10.74 50.28 -6.23
N CYS A 206 11.20 49.38 -5.36
CA CYS A 206 12.25 49.66 -4.36
C CYS A 206 13.07 48.40 -4.04
N GLU A 207 14.38 48.59 -4.10
CA GLU A 207 15.48 47.67 -3.78
C GLU A 207 15.66 47.49 -2.26
N GLY A 208 16.37 46.42 -1.86
CA GLY A 208 16.85 46.22 -0.50
C GLY A 208 18.03 45.25 -0.43
N GLN A 209 19.22 45.80 -0.18
CA GLN A 209 20.54 45.19 -0.14
C GLN A 209 20.88 44.39 1.14
N SER A 210 22.08 43.80 1.10
CA SER A 210 23.00 43.41 2.19
C SER A 210 22.94 41.94 2.62
N GLY A 211 24.04 41.23 2.89
CA GLY A 211 25.45 41.61 2.98
C GLY A 211 26.09 41.03 4.24
N VAL A 212 26.81 39.91 4.07
CA VAL A 212 28.13 39.58 4.69
C VAL A 212 28.20 39.16 6.19
N GLN A 213 28.81 37.97 6.39
CA GLN A 213 29.87 37.57 7.35
C GLN A 213 29.62 36.58 8.52
N PHE A 214 30.63 35.70 8.60
CA PHE A 214 30.98 34.63 9.52
C PHE A 214 31.25 35.08 10.96
N ILE A 215 31.01 34.17 11.92
CA ILE A 215 31.81 34.06 13.16
C ILE A 215 31.98 32.58 13.53
N GLU A 216 33.24 32.14 13.60
CA GLU A 216 33.69 30.89 14.25
C GLU A 216 33.62 31.05 15.77
N ASN A 217 33.29 29.98 16.51
CA ASN A 217 33.75 29.87 17.90
C ASN A 217 33.94 28.41 18.33
N THR A 218 35.18 28.14 18.74
CA THR A 218 35.75 26.94 19.33
C THR A 218 35.27 26.68 20.76
N SER A 219 35.11 25.40 21.16
CA SER A 219 35.80 24.84 22.34
C SER A 219 35.62 23.32 22.46
N CYS A 220 36.74 22.61 22.61
CA CYS A 220 36.84 21.20 22.99
C CYS A 220 36.85 21.06 24.52
N MET A 221 36.32 19.94 25.04
CA MET A 221 36.94 19.15 26.12
C MET A 221 36.48 17.67 26.02
N PRO A 222 37.37 16.69 26.25
CA PRO A 222 37.09 15.25 26.17
C PRO A 222 36.88 14.61 27.57
N LEU A 223 36.40 13.36 27.63
CA LEU A 223 36.98 12.25 28.41
C LEU A 223 36.10 10.96 28.44
N HIS A 224 36.66 9.93 27.81
CA HIS A 224 36.70 8.47 28.01
C HIS A 224 35.65 7.62 28.81
N PRO A 225 35.57 6.29 28.48
CA PRO A 225 34.56 5.33 28.93
C PRO A 225 35.05 4.41 30.08
N VAL A 226 34.12 3.79 30.82
CA VAL A 226 34.37 2.67 31.77
C VAL A 226 33.13 1.76 31.74
N GLN A 227 33.17 0.66 30.99
CA GLN A 227 33.42 -0.73 31.41
C GLN A 227 32.29 -1.46 32.16
N SER A 228 32.07 -2.67 31.62
CA SER A 228 31.24 -3.80 32.02
C SER A 228 31.34 -4.24 33.48
N SER A 229 30.23 -4.78 34.00
CA SER A 229 30.27 -5.84 35.01
C SER A 229 29.32 -6.98 34.64
N ASN A 230 29.92 -8.17 34.53
CA ASN A 230 29.25 -9.46 34.39
C ASN A 230 28.69 -9.94 35.74
N VAL A 231 27.50 -10.56 35.66
CA VAL A 231 26.90 -11.72 36.35
C VAL A 231 27.61 -12.31 37.61
N PRO A 232 26.83 -12.88 38.54
CA PRO A 232 26.68 -14.34 38.49
C PRO A 232 25.26 -14.87 38.70
N VAL A 233 25.07 -16.04 38.08
CA VAL A 233 23.95 -16.97 38.15
C VAL A 233 23.89 -17.60 39.54
N ASP A 234 22.71 -17.66 40.14
CA ASP A 234 22.45 -18.61 41.22
C ASP A 234 21.28 -19.55 40.85
N THR A 235 21.65 -20.82 40.91
CA THR A 235 20.85 -22.04 40.81
C THR A 235 19.93 -22.16 42.02
N PHE A 236 18.65 -22.48 41.81
CA PHE A 236 17.89 -23.56 42.47
C PHE A 236 16.52 -23.71 41.82
#